data_AF-A0A820IC93-F1
#
_entry.id   AF-A0A820IC93-F1
#
_cell.length_a   1.000
_cell.length_b   1.000
_cell.length_c   1.000
_cell.angle_alpha   90.00
_cell.angle_beta   90.00
_cell.angle_gamma   90.00
#
_symmetry.space_group_name_H-M   'P 1'
#
loop_
_entity.id
_entity.type
_entity.pdbx_description
1 polymer ?
#
loop_
_entity_poly.entity_id
_entity_poly.type
_entity_poly.pdbx_seq_one_letter_code
_entity_poly.pdbx_strand_id
1 'polypeptide(L)'
;MYIGGAVMDEGCVQEEIRFTISTEMLVSLLVCEKMQSNECIFLIGCEQFLTYTGYANTFKANADYIDKTPKDSWGRKLCHVVAMDAIYYANPLTQYTVENMARELIKAHLMEIEK
;
A
#
# COMPACT_ATOMS: atom_id res chain seq x y z
N MET A 1 0.62 5.92 9.85
CA MET A 1 -0.09 6.53 8.68
C MET A 1 -1.50 5.94 8.60
N TYR A 2 -2.43 6.57 7.88
CA TYR A 2 -3.71 5.94 7.55
C TYR A 2 -3.59 5.20 6.22
N ILE A 3 -4.17 4.01 6.13
CA ILE A 3 -4.14 3.19 4.92
C ILE A 3 -4.88 3.90 3.77
N GLY A 4 -4.31 3.84 2.57
CA GLY A 4 -4.81 4.51 1.37
C GLY A 4 -4.38 5.96 1.23
N GLY A 5 -3.58 6.50 2.16
CA GLY A 5 -3.04 7.86 2.07
C GLY A 5 -4.12 8.91 1.80
N ALA A 6 -3.96 9.64 0.71
CA ALA A 6 -4.90 10.66 0.24
C ALA A 6 -5.70 10.22 -1.00
N VAL A 7 -6.00 8.92 -1.15
CA VAL A 7 -6.69 8.37 -2.35
C VAL A 7 -8.10 8.94 -2.59
N MET A 8 -8.75 9.42 -1.53
CA MET A 8 -10.07 10.08 -1.63
C MET A 8 -9.96 11.60 -1.86
N ASP A 9 -8.74 12.12 -2.02
CA ASP A 9 -8.42 13.54 -2.14
C ASP A 9 -7.43 13.74 -3.30
N GLU A 10 -6.44 14.64 -3.18
CA GLU A 10 -5.47 14.96 -4.24
C GLU A 10 -4.27 13.99 -4.36
N GLY A 11 -4.23 12.91 -3.57
CA GLY A 11 -3.12 11.96 -3.59
C GLY A 11 -3.04 11.16 -4.89
N CYS A 12 -1.86 11.11 -5.51
CA CYS A 12 -1.65 10.36 -6.75
C CYS A 12 -0.23 9.80 -6.87
N VAL A 13 0.30 9.27 -5.77
CA VAL A 13 1.62 8.61 -5.76
C VAL A 13 1.44 7.11 -5.61
N GLN A 14 2.49 6.38 -5.25
CA GLN A 14 2.50 4.92 -5.28
C GLN A 14 1.32 4.26 -4.56
N GLU A 15 0.95 4.73 -3.36
CA GLU A 15 -0.16 4.16 -2.60
C GLU A 15 -1.51 4.45 -3.27
N GLU A 16 -1.82 5.70 -3.57
CA GLU A 16 -3.12 6.08 -4.15
C GLU A 16 -3.33 5.49 -5.53
N ILE A 17 -2.28 5.44 -6.36
CA ILE A 17 -2.33 4.77 -7.66
C ILE A 17 -2.68 3.29 -7.47
N ARG A 18 -2.08 2.61 -6.50
CA ARG A 18 -2.37 1.19 -6.25
C ARG A 18 -3.82 0.98 -5.81
N PHE A 19 -4.33 1.82 -4.92
CA PHE A 19 -5.72 1.77 -4.49
C PHE A 19 -6.70 2.12 -5.62
N THR A 20 -6.31 3.00 -6.53
CA THR A 20 -7.13 3.40 -7.68
C THR A 20 -7.28 2.26 -8.68
N ILE A 21 -6.21 1.53 -8.98
CA ILE A 21 -6.28 0.42 -9.94
C ILE A 21 -6.82 -0.88 -9.34
N SER A 22 -6.80 -1.03 -8.01
CA SER A 22 -7.32 -2.17 -7.25
C SER A 22 -8.33 -1.69 -6.20
N THR A 23 -9.49 -1.23 -6.67
CA THR A 23 -10.48 -0.50 -5.85
C THR A 23 -11.06 -1.29 -4.67
N GLU A 24 -10.98 -2.62 -4.66
CA GLU A 24 -11.32 -3.45 -3.50
C GLU A 24 -10.53 -3.07 -2.23
N MET A 25 -9.30 -2.56 -2.41
CA MET A 25 -8.46 -2.09 -1.32
C MET A 25 -9.10 -0.90 -0.57
N LEU A 26 -9.98 -0.13 -1.20
CA LEU A 26 -10.64 1.03 -0.57
C LEU A 26 -11.48 0.65 0.66
N VAL A 27 -11.94 -0.61 0.77
CA VAL A 27 -12.65 -1.10 1.96
C VAL A 27 -11.78 -0.97 3.22
N SER A 28 -10.45 -1.03 3.10
CA SER A 28 -9.55 -0.89 4.25
C SER A 28 -9.65 0.48 4.92
N LEU A 29 -10.02 1.54 4.19
CA LEU A 29 -10.21 2.88 4.75
C LEU A 29 -11.34 2.91 5.78
N LEU A 30 -12.33 2.03 5.63
CA LEU A 30 -13.48 1.96 6.53
C LEU A 30 -13.19 1.15 7.80
N VAL A 31 -12.36 0.12 7.68
CA VAL A 31 -12.21 -0.91 8.72
C VAL A 31 -10.87 -0.87 9.46
N CYS A 32 -9.86 -0.20 8.92
CA CYS A 32 -8.54 -0.12 9.54
C CYS A 32 -8.32 1.23 10.20
N GLU A 33 -7.94 1.21 11.48
CA GLU A 33 -7.48 2.41 12.19
C GLU A 33 -6.06 2.83 11.76
N LYS A 34 -5.59 3.95 12.30
CA LYS A 34 -4.23 4.44 12.08
C LYS A 34 -3.19 3.41 12.54
N MET A 35 -2.33 3.00 11.62
CA MET A 35 -1.26 2.04 11.87
C MET A 35 -0.25 2.57 12.89
N GLN A 36 0.06 1.77 13.90
CA GLN A 36 1.12 1.99 14.89
C GLN A 36 2.49 1.54 14.36
N SER A 37 3.58 1.90 15.04
CA SER A 37 4.95 1.57 14.62
C SER A 37 5.25 0.07 14.54
N ASN A 38 4.47 -0.77 15.21
CA ASN A 38 4.61 -2.22 15.27
C ASN A 38 3.51 -2.97 14.49
N GLU A 39 2.79 -2.29 13.61
CA GLU A 39 1.70 -2.87 12.82
C GLU A 39 1.97 -2.76 11.31
N CYS A 40 1.35 -3.63 10.53
CA CYS A 40 1.23 -3.51 9.08
C CYS A 40 -0.12 -4.11 8.65
N ILE A 41 -0.57 -3.80 7.43
CA ILE A 41 -1.86 -4.26 6.93
C ILE A 41 -1.62 -5.15 5.70
N PHE A 42 -2.11 -6.38 5.76
CA PHE A 42 -2.07 -7.32 4.65
C PHE A 42 -3.38 -7.29 3.88
N LEU A 43 -3.30 -7.02 2.58
CA LEU A 43 -4.40 -7.02 1.63
C LEU A 43 -4.16 -8.16 0.64
N ILE A 44 -4.88 -9.27 0.83
CA ILE A 44 -4.69 -10.51 0.09
C ILE A 44 -5.88 -10.75 -0.82
N GLY A 45 -5.62 -10.99 -2.10
CA GLY A 45 -6.65 -11.37 -3.05
C GLY A 45 -7.17 -10.25 -3.94
N CYS A 46 -6.68 -9.03 -3.78
CA CYS A 46 -7.16 -7.88 -4.54
C CYS A 46 -6.90 -8.05 -6.05
N GLU A 47 -7.93 -7.77 -6.84
CA GLU A 47 -7.86 -7.74 -8.30
C GLU A 47 -7.39 -6.36 -8.80
N GLN A 48 -6.63 -6.34 -9.90
CA GLN A 48 -6.42 -5.10 -10.65
C GLN A 48 -7.49 -4.95 -11.72
N PHE A 49 -8.19 -3.81 -11.73
CA PHE A 49 -9.27 -3.51 -12.67
C PHE A 49 -8.85 -2.58 -13.79
N LEU A 50 -7.83 -1.74 -13.58
CA LEU A 50 -7.43 -0.70 -14.52
C LEU A 50 -5.95 -0.80 -14.88
N THR A 51 -5.64 -0.56 -16.15
CA THR A 51 -4.29 -0.20 -16.57
C THR A 51 -4.05 1.30 -16.35
N TYR A 52 -2.80 1.73 -16.26
CA TYR A 52 -2.48 3.15 -16.13
C TYR A 52 -1.13 3.49 -16.76
N THR A 53 -0.91 4.79 -16.96
CA THR A 53 0.39 5.37 -17.32
C THR A 53 0.67 6.60 -16.48
N GLY A 54 1.94 6.99 -16.40
CA GLY A 54 2.37 8.16 -15.64
C GLY A 54 2.37 7.95 -14.13
N TYR A 55 2.63 9.04 -13.42
CA TYR A 55 2.76 9.10 -11.96
C TYR A 55 2.51 10.53 -11.49
N ALA A 56 1.95 10.70 -10.28
CA ALA A 56 1.57 12.02 -9.77
C ALA A 56 0.72 12.80 -10.79
N ASN A 57 1.09 14.03 -11.09
CA ASN A 57 0.40 14.90 -12.04
C ASN A 57 0.30 14.37 -13.49
N THR A 58 1.07 13.34 -13.85
CA THR A 58 1.00 12.71 -15.18
C THR A 58 0.16 11.43 -15.21
N PHE A 59 -0.38 11.01 -14.06
CA PHE A 59 -1.18 9.80 -13.96
C PHE A 59 -2.40 9.86 -14.87
N LYS A 60 -2.63 8.77 -15.59
CA LYS A 60 -3.82 8.54 -16.41
C LYS A 60 -4.25 7.10 -16.25
N ALA A 61 -5.44 6.91 -15.69
CA ALA A 61 -6.16 5.65 -15.77
C ALA A 61 -6.51 5.38 -17.23
N ASN A 62 -6.25 4.16 -17.69
CA ASN A 62 -6.45 3.74 -19.06
C ASN A 62 -7.57 2.67 -19.10
N ALA A 63 -7.44 1.68 -19.99
CA ALA A 63 -8.45 0.67 -20.23
C ALA A 63 -8.58 -0.34 -19.08
N ASP A 64 -9.72 -1.03 -19.08
CA ASP A 64 -9.98 -2.21 -18.27
C ASP A 64 -8.82 -3.20 -18.36
N TYR A 65 -8.44 -3.74 -17.22
CA TYR A 65 -7.43 -4.77 -17.09
C TYR A 65 -8.11 -6.09 -16.74
N ILE A 66 -7.93 -7.10 -17.59
CA ILE A 66 -8.32 -8.47 -17.28
C ILE A 66 -7.18 -9.10 -16.49
N ASP A 67 -7.32 -9.11 -15.17
CA ASP A 67 -6.30 -9.67 -14.29
C ASP A 67 -6.21 -11.20 -14.45
N LYS A 68 -5.13 -11.67 -15.07
CA LYS A 68 -4.86 -13.10 -15.27
C LYS A 68 -4.19 -13.78 -14.08
N THR A 69 -3.99 -13.07 -12.98
CA THR A 69 -3.41 -13.65 -11.75
C THR A 69 -4.24 -14.87 -11.33
N PRO A 70 -3.62 -16.04 -11.11
CA PRO A 70 -4.33 -17.24 -10.67
C PRO A 70 -5.00 -17.02 -9.32
N LYS A 71 -5.92 -17.92 -8.98
CA LYS A 71 -6.61 -17.91 -7.69
C LYS A 71 -6.12 -19.06 -6.82
N ASP A 72 -6.12 -18.83 -5.51
CA ASP A 72 -5.91 -19.90 -4.53
C ASP A 72 -7.16 -20.78 -4.37
N SER A 73 -7.10 -21.77 -3.47
CA SER A 73 -8.22 -22.65 -3.16
C SER A 73 -9.43 -21.94 -2.52
N TRP A 74 -9.28 -20.70 -2.07
CA TRP A 74 -10.35 -19.87 -1.51
C TRP A 74 -10.90 -18.87 -2.51
N GLY A 75 -10.43 -18.89 -3.76
CA GLY A 75 -10.89 -18.02 -4.83
C GLY A 75 -10.31 -16.59 -4.79
N ARG A 76 -9.31 -16.34 -3.94
CA ARG A 76 -8.58 -15.06 -3.87
C ARG A 76 -7.52 -15.03 -4.94
N LYS A 77 -7.29 -13.87 -5.57
CA LYS A 77 -6.13 -13.72 -6.48
C LYS A 77 -4.84 -13.99 -5.70
N LEU A 78 -3.85 -14.62 -6.33
CA LEU A 78 -2.48 -14.75 -5.79
C LEU A 78 -1.75 -13.40 -5.85
N CYS A 79 -2.34 -12.39 -5.22
CA CYS A 79 -1.82 -11.04 -5.08
C CYS A 79 -1.79 -10.69 -3.60
N HIS A 80 -0.61 -10.42 -3.07
CA HIS A 80 -0.39 -10.08 -1.68
C HIS A 80 0.21 -8.68 -1.64
N VAL A 81 -0.53 -7.73 -1.07
CA VAL A 81 -0.06 -6.36 -0.85
C VAL A 81 0.09 -6.14 0.64
N VAL A 82 1.27 -5.67 1.05
CA VAL A 82 1.52 -5.27 2.44
C VAL A 82 1.66 -3.77 2.48
N ALA A 83 0.79 -3.11 3.23
CA ALA A 83 0.92 -1.70 3.52
C ALA A 83 1.71 -1.52 4.82
N MET A 84 2.75 -0.69 4.73
CA MET A 84 3.59 -0.25 5.82
C MET A 84 3.94 1.22 5.60
N ASP A 85 4.16 1.94 6.69
CA ASP A 85 4.39 3.38 6.64
C ASP A 85 5.80 3.74 7.09
N ALA A 86 6.52 4.54 6.29
CA ALA A 86 7.81 5.11 6.67
C ALA A 86 7.63 6.37 7.54
N ILE A 87 8.64 6.71 8.31
CA ILE A 87 8.72 7.98 9.02
C ILE A 87 8.97 9.09 7.99
N TYR A 88 8.19 10.17 8.08
CA TYR A 88 8.47 11.39 7.34
C TYR A 88 9.58 12.18 8.04
N TYR A 89 10.70 12.39 7.35
CA TYR A 89 11.84 13.15 7.86
C TYR A 89 11.89 14.56 7.29
N ALA A 90 11.44 15.54 8.07
CA ALA A 90 11.59 16.96 7.71
C ALA A 90 13.07 17.40 7.62
N ASN A 91 13.92 16.83 8.49
CA ASN A 91 15.38 16.94 8.38
C ASN A 91 15.93 15.56 8.01
N PRO A 92 16.49 15.37 6.80
CA PRO A 92 17.00 14.07 6.37
C PRO A 92 18.05 13.47 7.30
N LEU A 93 18.81 14.27 8.06
CA LEU A 93 19.84 13.73 8.94
C LEU A 93 19.26 12.96 10.14
N THR A 94 18.01 13.21 10.54
CA THR A 94 17.41 12.50 11.68
C THR A 94 17.08 11.05 11.37
N GLN A 95 17.05 10.65 10.10
CA GLN A 95 16.84 9.24 9.72
C GLN A 95 17.96 8.33 10.24
N TYR A 96 19.15 8.87 10.49
CA TYR A 96 20.33 8.13 10.93
C TYR A 96 20.44 7.97 12.44
N THR A 97 19.45 8.40 13.23
CA THR A 97 19.44 8.08 14.66
C THR A 97 19.15 6.60 14.86
N VAL A 98 19.74 6.00 15.90
CA VAL A 98 19.55 4.58 16.22
C VAL A 98 18.08 4.23 16.38
N GLU A 99 17.30 5.09 17.03
CA GLU A 99 15.86 4.93 17.22
C GLU A 99 15.09 4.88 15.89
N ASN A 100 15.36 5.82 14.98
CA ASN A 100 14.66 5.91 13.70
C ASN A 100 15.04 4.75 12.76
N MET A 101 16.33 4.41 12.69
CA MET A 101 16.76 3.24 11.93
C MET A 101 16.15 1.95 12.49
N ALA A 102 16.14 1.78 13.82
CA ALA A 102 15.52 0.60 14.46
C ALA A 102 14.02 0.51 14.18
N ARG A 103 13.30 1.64 14.25
CA ARG A 103 11.87 1.69 13.92
C ARG A 103 11.62 1.22 12.49
N GLU A 104 12.35 1.73 11.51
CA GLU A 104 12.16 1.34 10.11
C GLU A 104 12.52 -0.13 9.85
N LEU A 105 13.58 -0.64 10.49
CA LEU A 105 13.93 -2.05 10.42
C LEU A 105 12.83 -2.95 11.02
N ILE A 106 12.28 -2.58 12.19
CA ILE A 106 11.18 -3.31 12.82
C ILE A 106 9.95 -3.29 11.90
N LYS A 107 9.57 -2.10 11.40
CA LYS A 107 8.43 -1.94 10.49
C LYS A 107 8.57 -2.83 9.25
N ALA A 108 9.75 -2.84 8.63
CA ALA A 108 10.02 -3.66 7.45
C ALA A 108 10.01 -5.16 7.77
N HIS A 109 10.53 -5.56 8.94
CA HIS A 109 10.55 -6.97 9.37
C HIS A 109 9.15 -7.56 9.56
N LEU A 110 8.14 -6.75 9.90
CA LEU A 110 6.74 -7.23 10.00
C LEU A 110 6.23 -7.86 8.70
N MET A 111 6.76 -7.45 7.54
CA MET A 111 6.38 -8.04 6.25
C MET A 111 6.78 -9.52 6.10
N GLU A 112 7.72 -10.00 6.91
CA GLU A 112 8.23 -11.37 6.82
C GLU A 112 7.44 -12.36 7.69
N ILE A 113 6.53 -11.88 8.54
CA ILE A 113 5.82 -12.69 9.54
C ILE A 113 4.77 -13.62 8.90
N GLU A 114 4.23 -13.26 7.73
CA GLU A 114 3.17 -13.99 7.01
C GLU A 114 3.71 -14.83 5.82
N LYS A 115 5.03 -15.09 5.75
CA LYS A 115 5.63 -15.96 4.72
C LYS A 115 5.63 -17.43 5.09
#